data_AF-A0A815TXC3-F1
#
_entry.id   AF-A0A815TXC3-F1
#
_cell.length_a   1.000
_cell.length_b   1.000
_cell.length_c   1.000
_cell.angle_alpha   90.00
_cell.angle_beta   90.00
_cell.angle_gamma   90.00
#
_symmetry.space_group_name_H-M   'P 1'
#
loop_
_entity.id
_entity.type
_entity.pdbx_description
1 polymer ?
#
loop_
_entity_poly.entity_id
_entity_poly.type
_entity_poly.pdbx_seq_one_letter_code
_entity_poly.pdbx_strand_id
1 'polypeptide(L)'
;MVRKKSVASKTKSRRESYKRRQDVHSKISRSWRILIVTLKAFKKFLSLRRTVKNTSFAQKSVTISENDFIDLKCINYRNNKDVRDTFCNKIQSHGEIDDQNIIKDVVKKIVSRVCRLDSERKRQLKNRKHQRQIESNFNNENSSLTISRQYKWWRKNCSQNVMLREKESQRLRKFYQKKYNNNIRFREKERIRINSHVSTKYHTNLNARENIKSQSKINVLNKYHSNSDFRNKLITQSSITILNKYHNDVDFRNKHKTQSKIINLNKYHNNSVFRDKLITQSKINILNKYHSNSDFRNKLITQSSITILNKYHNDIDFRNEYKARMKTAVLKRYYTDNSIRLKMIQDALNWYRRNNTLTRQQSRQFYNQRRRILKKYSIIESHKCTSKHKNLYMENFKKFRNIIQEGPDYICISCGIALFRNQVVPFIEEKYLKQNMSFEMKEYIPSYFIDISSSELKWICRLCSDKIKKQQLPSRALLNKLEICEIPAELKKLNNLEKHLIALRLPFMKIVNLTSGKLSSR
;
A
#
# COMPACT_ATOMS: atom_id res chain seq x y z
N MET A 1 -42.62 -44.13 -87.20
CA MET A 1 -43.56 -43.84 -86.09
C MET A 1 -44.06 -45.13 -85.46
N VAL A 2 -43.55 -45.52 -84.29
CA VAL A 2 -44.04 -46.71 -83.56
C VAL A 2 -45.15 -46.26 -82.59
N ARG A 3 -46.41 -46.58 -82.90
CA ARG A 3 -47.58 -46.27 -82.06
C ARG A 3 -47.43 -46.95 -80.69
N LYS A 4 -47.33 -46.16 -79.61
CA LYS A 4 -47.35 -46.66 -78.23
C LYS A 4 -48.72 -47.29 -77.93
N LYS A 5 -48.73 -48.61 -77.72
CA LYS A 5 -49.91 -49.36 -77.26
C LYS A 5 -50.45 -48.77 -75.95
N SER A 6 -51.75 -48.44 -75.90
CA SER A 6 -52.41 -47.83 -74.74
C SER A 6 -52.34 -48.72 -73.49
N VAL A 7 -52.40 -48.14 -72.29
CA VAL A 7 -52.31 -48.86 -71.01
C VAL A 7 -53.35 -49.98 -70.91
N ALA A 8 -54.56 -49.76 -71.43
CA ALA A 8 -55.64 -50.76 -71.51
C ALA A 8 -55.28 -51.98 -72.37
N SER A 9 -54.53 -51.79 -73.47
CA SER A 9 -54.09 -52.91 -74.31
C SER A 9 -53.02 -53.78 -73.62
N LYS A 10 -52.17 -53.19 -72.77
CA LYS A 10 -51.15 -53.91 -71.99
C LYS A 10 -51.77 -54.72 -70.86
N THR A 11 -52.82 -54.22 -70.21
CA THR A 11 -53.54 -54.95 -69.14
C THR A 11 -54.37 -56.11 -69.69
N LYS A 12 -55.01 -55.96 -70.87
CA LYS A 12 -55.73 -57.05 -71.56
C LYS A 12 -54.79 -58.20 -71.95
N SER A 13 -53.62 -57.89 -72.52
CA SER A 13 -52.59 -58.89 -72.86
C SER A 13 -52.06 -59.65 -71.62
N ARG A 14 -51.89 -58.96 -70.49
CA ARG A 14 -51.48 -59.61 -69.22
C ARG A 14 -52.56 -60.54 -68.66
N ARG A 15 -53.84 -60.15 -68.68
CA ARG A 15 -54.96 -61.00 -68.23
C ARG A 15 -55.11 -62.26 -69.09
N GLU A 16 -55.01 -62.15 -70.41
CA GLU A 16 -55.06 -63.31 -71.32
C GLU A 16 -53.87 -64.25 -71.14
N SER A 17 -52.67 -63.71 -70.88
CA SER A 17 -51.49 -64.52 -70.56
C SER A 17 -51.65 -65.27 -69.23
N TYR A 18 -52.33 -64.68 -68.24
CA TYR A 18 -52.58 -65.31 -66.96
C TYR A 18 -53.63 -66.45 -67.07
N LYS A 19 -54.74 -66.22 -67.77
CA LYS A 19 -55.75 -67.26 -68.05
C LYS A 19 -55.15 -68.47 -68.77
N ARG A 20 -54.29 -68.26 -69.78
CA ARG A 20 -53.58 -69.36 -70.46
C ARG A 20 -52.66 -70.16 -69.53
N ARG A 21 -52.00 -69.51 -68.55
CA ARG A 21 -51.17 -70.23 -67.56
C ARG A 21 -51.99 -71.07 -66.61
N GLN A 22 -53.13 -70.55 -66.16
CA GLN A 22 -54.01 -71.26 -65.23
C GLN A 22 -54.62 -72.51 -65.89
N ASP A 23 -54.97 -72.42 -67.18
CA ASP A 23 -55.53 -73.53 -67.95
C ASP A 23 -54.50 -74.64 -68.24
N VAL A 24 -53.24 -74.30 -68.53
CA VAL A 24 -52.16 -75.29 -68.68
C VAL A 24 -51.85 -75.98 -67.35
N HIS A 25 -51.82 -75.23 -66.25
CA HIS A 25 -51.55 -75.80 -64.92
C HIS A 25 -52.70 -76.71 -64.44
N SER A 26 -53.95 -76.37 -64.75
CA SER A 26 -55.12 -77.21 -64.43
C SER A 26 -55.12 -78.52 -65.21
N LYS A 27 -54.78 -78.48 -66.51
CA LYS A 27 -54.65 -79.66 -67.38
C LYS A 27 -53.58 -80.62 -66.88
N ILE A 28 -52.39 -80.11 -66.53
CA ILE A 28 -51.29 -80.92 -65.99
C ILE A 28 -51.67 -81.52 -64.62
N SER A 29 -52.29 -80.74 -63.74
CA SER A 29 -52.73 -81.22 -62.43
C SER A 29 -53.79 -82.33 -62.55
N ARG A 30 -54.75 -82.21 -63.48
CA ARG A 30 -55.71 -83.27 -63.80
C ARG A 30 -55.02 -84.54 -64.31
N SER A 31 -54.08 -84.42 -65.25
CA SER A 31 -53.34 -85.58 -65.77
C SER A 31 -52.55 -86.31 -64.68
N TRP A 32 -51.89 -85.58 -63.77
CA TRP A 32 -51.20 -86.18 -62.62
C TRP A 32 -52.14 -86.86 -61.63
N ARG A 33 -53.31 -86.26 -61.35
CA ARG A 33 -54.32 -86.89 -60.48
C ARG A 33 -54.85 -88.19 -61.07
N ILE A 34 -55.16 -88.21 -62.37
CA ILE A 34 -55.60 -89.43 -63.08
C ILE A 34 -54.52 -90.51 -62.96
N LEU A 35 -53.25 -90.18 -63.22
CA LEU A 35 -52.13 -91.11 -63.11
C LEU A 35 -51.99 -91.70 -61.69
N ILE A 36 -52.11 -90.87 -60.65
CA ILE A 36 -52.03 -91.32 -59.25
C ILE A 36 -53.20 -92.25 -58.91
N VAL A 37 -54.42 -91.93 -59.35
CA VAL A 37 -55.60 -92.78 -59.11
C VAL A 37 -55.45 -94.13 -59.82
N THR A 38 -55.00 -94.14 -61.08
CA THR A 38 -54.75 -95.38 -61.83
C THR A 38 -53.68 -96.25 -61.16
N LEU A 39 -52.59 -95.64 -60.66
CA LEU A 39 -51.53 -96.38 -59.96
C LEU A 39 -52.01 -96.94 -58.61
N LYS A 40 -52.88 -96.22 -57.88
CA LYS A 40 -53.49 -96.72 -56.63
C LYS A 40 -54.44 -97.89 -56.89
N ALA A 41 -55.28 -97.80 -57.91
CA ALA A 41 -56.16 -98.90 -58.32
C ALA A 41 -55.34 -100.14 -58.72
N PHE A 42 -54.26 -99.93 -59.49
CA PHE A 42 -53.34 -101.00 -59.90
C PHE A 42 -52.61 -101.64 -58.71
N LYS A 43 -52.16 -100.85 -57.73
CA LYS A 43 -51.56 -101.38 -56.50
C LYS A 43 -52.54 -102.23 -55.70
N LYS A 44 -53.81 -101.83 -55.64
CA LYS A 44 -54.88 -102.58 -54.96
C LYS A 44 -55.23 -103.89 -55.70
N PHE A 45 -55.24 -103.85 -57.03
CA PHE A 45 -55.41 -105.04 -57.88
C PHE A 45 -54.26 -106.04 -57.68
N LEU A 46 -53.01 -105.57 -57.69
CA LEU A 46 -51.84 -106.42 -57.44
C LEU A 46 -51.78 -106.97 -56.02
N SER A 47 -52.23 -106.22 -55.01
CA SER A 47 -52.28 -106.71 -53.63
C SER A 47 -53.31 -107.83 -53.45
N LEU A 48 -54.49 -107.71 -54.07
CA LEU A 48 -55.52 -108.77 -54.08
C LEU A 48 -55.05 -110.03 -54.81
N ARG A 49 -54.22 -109.88 -55.85
CA ARG A 49 -53.65 -111.02 -56.58
C ARG A 49 -52.51 -111.72 -55.82
N ARG A 50 -51.80 -111.02 -54.93
CA ARG A 50 -50.74 -111.58 -54.08
C ARG A 50 -51.26 -112.39 -52.90
N THR A 51 -52.43 -112.07 -52.34
CA THR A 51 -53.02 -112.87 -51.24
C THR A 51 -53.49 -114.25 -51.69
N VAL A 52 -53.71 -114.46 -52.98
CA VAL A 52 -54.15 -115.76 -53.54
C VAL A 52 -52.97 -116.70 -53.84
N LYS A 53 -51.72 -116.22 -53.88
CA LYS A 53 -50.54 -117.02 -54.29
C LYS A 53 -49.56 -117.41 -53.18
N ASN A 54 -49.68 -116.90 -51.96
CA ASN A 54 -48.68 -117.12 -50.90
C ASN A 54 -49.17 -117.93 -49.68
N THR A 55 -50.08 -118.89 -49.89
CA THR A 55 -50.21 -120.09 -49.05
C THR A 55 -49.31 -121.20 -49.61
N SER A 56 -47.99 -121.06 -49.44
CA SER A 56 -47.01 -122.16 -49.41
C SER A 56 -45.60 -121.61 -49.42
N PHE A 57 -44.77 -122.26 -48.61
CA PHE A 57 -43.32 -122.14 -48.47
C PHE A 57 -42.74 -121.01 -47.61
N ALA A 58 -42.01 -121.50 -46.61
CA ALA A 58 -41.46 -120.86 -45.46
C ALA A 58 -39.93 -120.87 -45.50
N GLN A 59 -39.35 -119.97 -44.70
CA GLN A 59 -38.08 -120.06 -43.98
C GLN A 59 -36.73 -120.10 -44.71
N LYS A 60 -35.89 -119.14 -44.28
CA LYS A 60 -34.44 -119.22 -43.95
C LYS A 60 -33.49 -119.52 -45.13
N SER A 61 -32.30 -118.97 -45.26
CA SER A 61 -31.43 -118.07 -44.49
C SER A 61 -30.22 -117.77 -45.41
N VAL A 62 -29.23 -117.04 -44.89
CA VAL A 62 -27.81 -116.99 -45.31
C VAL A 62 -27.38 -115.69 -45.99
N THR A 63 -26.48 -115.05 -45.26
CA THR A 63 -25.63 -113.88 -45.49
C THR A 63 -24.54 -114.13 -46.54
N ILE A 64 -24.26 -113.15 -47.40
CA ILE A 64 -22.94 -112.93 -48.00
C ILE A 64 -22.68 -111.41 -48.04
N SER A 65 -21.48 -111.01 -47.62
CA SER A 65 -21.00 -109.65 -47.61
C SER A 65 -20.31 -109.27 -48.93
N GLU A 66 -20.19 -107.95 -49.07
CA GLU A 66 -19.14 -107.21 -49.76
C GLU A 66 -19.08 -107.16 -51.28
N ASN A 67 -19.11 -105.89 -51.70
CA ASN A 67 -18.37 -105.29 -52.81
C ASN A 67 -18.83 -105.65 -54.22
N ASP A 68 -19.45 -104.67 -54.87
CA ASP A 68 -18.72 -104.04 -55.96
C ASP A 68 -19.01 -102.54 -56.08
N PHE A 69 -17.90 -101.84 -56.25
CA PHE A 69 -17.65 -100.44 -56.56
C PHE A 69 -18.50 -99.93 -57.76
N ILE A 70 -18.69 -98.64 -58.01
CA ILE A 70 -17.68 -97.68 -58.50
C ILE A 70 -18.19 -96.24 -58.28
N ASP A 71 -17.28 -95.39 -57.80
CA ASP A 71 -17.34 -93.92 -57.81
C ASP A 71 -16.50 -93.36 -58.99
N LEU A 72 -16.76 -92.08 -59.29
CA LEU A 72 -16.01 -91.11 -60.13
C LEU A 72 -16.51 -90.87 -61.56
N LYS A 73 -17.29 -89.78 -61.67
CA LYS A 73 -16.98 -88.59 -62.48
C LYS A 73 -16.26 -88.80 -63.84
N CYS A 74 -17.00 -88.59 -64.93
CA CYS A 74 -16.95 -87.38 -65.79
C CYS A 74 -17.28 -87.65 -67.29
N ILE A 75 -17.69 -86.55 -67.94
CA ILE A 75 -17.59 -86.19 -69.38
C ILE A 75 -18.77 -86.48 -70.32
N ASN A 76 -19.26 -85.38 -70.88
CA ASN A 76 -20.19 -85.24 -72.01
C ASN A 76 -19.60 -85.77 -73.34
N TYR A 77 -20.42 -86.39 -74.20
CA TYR A 77 -20.93 -85.84 -75.49
C TYR A 77 -21.33 -86.95 -76.49
N ARG A 78 -22.36 -86.62 -77.30
CA ARG A 78 -22.62 -87.00 -78.70
C ARG A 78 -23.09 -88.41 -79.08
N ASN A 79 -24.32 -88.41 -79.62
CA ASN A 79 -24.78 -88.89 -80.94
C ASN A 79 -24.06 -90.03 -81.67
N ASN A 80 -24.92 -91.00 -82.05
CA ASN A 80 -25.08 -91.69 -83.34
C ASN A 80 -24.25 -92.95 -83.67
N LYS A 81 -25.04 -93.97 -84.05
CA LYS A 81 -24.77 -95.06 -85.02
C LYS A 81 -23.73 -96.09 -84.58
N ASP A 82 -23.87 -97.39 -84.78
CA ASP A 82 -24.78 -98.27 -85.51
C ASP A 82 -24.55 -99.70 -84.95
N VAL A 83 -25.28 -100.68 -85.50
CA VAL A 83 -24.98 -102.13 -85.51
C VAL A 83 -25.52 -102.89 -84.28
N ARG A 84 -26.75 -103.41 -84.34
CA ARG A 84 -27.22 -104.66 -85.01
C ARG A 84 -26.81 -105.94 -84.30
N ASP A 85 -27.87 -106.66 -83.90
CA ASP A 85 -28.13 -108.08 -84.13
C ASP A 85 -27.19 -109.07 -83.42
N THR A 86 -27.66 -110.03 -82.63
CA THR A 86 -28.55 -111.11 -83.09
C THR A 86 -29.09 -111.93 -81.90
N PHE A 87 -30.38 -112.27 -81.98
CA PHE A 87 -30.99 -113.61 -81.82
C PHE A 87 -30.55 -114.52 -80.65
N CYS A 88 -31.44 -114.81 -79.69
CA CYS A 88 -32.52 -115.81 -79.73
C CYS A 88 -32.05 -117.25 -79.48
N ASN A 89 -32.59 -117.89 -78.44
CA ASN A 89 -33.68 -118.86 -78.57
C ASN A 89 -34.22 -119.22 -77.17
N LYS A 90 -35.53 -119.01 -76.95
CA LYS A 90 -36.60 -120.04 -76.77
C LYS A 90 -36.34 -120.95 -75.56
N ILE A 91 -37.29 -121.10 -74.63
CA ILE A 91 -38.48 -121.94 -74.82
C ILE A 91 -39.69 -121.46 -73.98
N GLN A 92 -40.85 -121.46 -74.66
CA GLN A 92 -42.26 -121.68 -74.26
C GLN A 92 -42.75 -121.34 -72.84
N SER A 93 -43.82 -120.55 -72.77
CA SER A 93 -45.19 -121.09 -72.71
C SER A 93 -46.22 -119.95 -72.81
N HIS A 94 -47.18 -120.12 -73.70
CA HIS A 94 -48.19 -119.14 -74.09
C HIS A 94 -49.31 -119.08 -73.05
N GLY A 95 -49.76 -117.87 -72.70
CA GLY A 95 -51.08 -117.67 -72.08
C GLY A 95 -51.21 -116.53 -71.07
N GLU A 96 -50.60 -115.36 -71.25
CA GLU A 96 -50.88 -114.19 -70.38
C GLU A 96 -50.46 -112.83 -71.01
N ILE A 97 -50.45 -112.71 -72.35
CA ILE A 97 -49.68 -111.65 -73.05
C ILE A 97 -50.48 -110.41 -73.48
N ASP A 98 -51.81 -110.42 -73.56
CA ASP A 98 -52.51 -109.27 -74.18
C ASP A 98 -52.73 -108.04 -73.28
N ASP A 99 -52.91 -108.19 -71.95
CA ASP A 99 -53.21 -107.03 -71.10
C ASP A 99 -51.98 -106.20 -70.68
N GLN A 100 -50.78 -106.81 -70.59
CA GLN A 100 -49.58 -106.10 -70.15
C GLN A 100 -48.98 -105.17 -71.21
N ASN A 101 -49.14 -105.51 -72.49
CA ASN A 101 -48.60 -104.72 -73.60
C ASN A 101 -49.41 -103.43 -73.84
N ILE A 102 -50.73 -103.49 -73.67
CA ILE A 102 -51.61 -102.32 -73.76
C ILE A 102 -51.28 -101.32 -72.64
N ILE A 103 -51.06 -101.79 -71.41
CA ILE A 103 -50.73 -100.94 -70.26
C ILE A 103 -49.37 -100.25 -70.44
N LYS A 104 -48.35 -100.97 -70.93
CA LYS A 104 -47.03 -100.39 -71.21
C LYS A 104 -47.13 -99.26 -72.24
N ASP A 105 -47.96 -99.40 -73.27
CA ASP A 105 -48.08 -98.40 -74.33
C ASP A 105 -48.82 -97.13 -73.86
N VAL A 106 -49.86 -97.27 -73.02
CA VAL A 106 -50.57 -96.13 -72.42
C VAL A 106 -49.64 -95.34 -71.49
N VAL A 107 -48.88 -96.02 -70.62
CA VAL A 107 -47.93 -95.35 -69.71
C VAL A 107 -46.84 -94.63 -70.50
N LYS A 108 -46.29 -95.25 -71.55
CA LYS A 108 -45.25 -94.66 -72.40
C LYS A 108 -45.72 -93.40 -73.13
N LYS A 109 -46.98 -93.38 -73.60
CA LYS A 109 -47.62 -92.19 -74.20
C LYS A 109 -47.83 -91.07 -73.18
N ILE A 110 -48.25 -91.37 -71.96
CA ILE A 110 -48.43 -90.37 -70.90
C ILE A 110 -47.08 -89.75 -70.50
N VAL A 111 -46.06 -90.58 -70.26
CA VAL A 111 -44.72 -90.12 -69.86
C VAL A 111 -44.09 -89.24 -70.94
N SER A 112 -44.16 -89.65 -72.21
CA SER A 112 -43.65 -88.83 -73.33
C SER A 112 -44.33 -87.46 -73.42
N ARG A 113 -45.64 -87.40 -73.17
CA ARG A 113 -46.40 -86.13 -73.20
C ARG A 113 -46.00 -85.20 -72.06
N VAL A 114 -45.73 -85.74 -70.87
CA VAL A 114 -45.27 -84.95 -69.71
C VAL A 114 -43.85 -84.42 -69.94
N CYS A 115 -42.92 -85.24 -70.44
CA CYS A 115 -41.54 -84.83 -70.72
C CYS A 115 -41.46 -83.74 -71.81
N ARG A 116 -42.32 -83.82 -72.83
CA ARG A 116 -42.36 -82.82 -73.91
C ARG A 116 -42.85 -81.45 -73.41
N LEU A 117 -43.88 -81.44 -72.54
CA LEU A 117 -44.41 -80.21 -71.93
C LEU A 117 -43.41 -79.53 -70.97
N ASP A 118 -42.62 -80.30 -70.21
CA ASP A 118 -41.59 -79.73 -69.32
C ASP A 118 -40.42 -79.11 -70.12
N SER A 119 -40.04 -79.75 -71.23
CA SER A 119 -38.98 -79.25 -72.12
C SER A 119 -39.37 -77.91 -72.76
N GLU A 120 -40.61 -77.76 -73.22
CA GLU A 120 -41.12 -76.49 -73.75
C GLU A 120 -41.16 -75.37 -72.71
N ARG A 121 -41.54 -75.69 -71.46
CA ARG A 121 -41.55 -74.73 -70.35
C ARG A 121 -40.14 -74.18 -70.07
N LYS A 122 -39.12 -75.04 -70.06
CA LYS A 122 -37.71 -74.65 -69.83
C LYS A 122 -37.18 -73.75 -70.94
N ARG A 123 -37.55 -74.01 -72.21
CA ARG A 123 -37.16 -73.16 -73.35
C ARG A 123 -37.77 -71.76 -73.27
N GLN A 124 -39.04 -71.64 -72.90
CA GLN A 124 -39.71 -70.33 -72.75
C GLN A 124 -39.13 -69.48 -71.61
N LEU A 125 -38.67 -70.11 -70.52
CA LEU A 125 -38.04 -69.42 -69.39
C LEU A 125 -36.67 -68.82 -69.77
N LYS A 126 -35.85 -69.54 -70.55
CA LYS A 126 -34.57 -69.03 -71.05
C LYS A 126 -34.74 -67.79 -71.93
N ASN A 127 -35.67 -67.83 -72.89
CA ASN A 127 -35.89 -66.69 -73.81
C ASN A 127 -36.34 -65.42 -73.06
N ARG A 128 -37.14 -65.56 -72.00
CA ARG A 128 -37.59 -64.41 -71.19
C ARG A 128 -36.48 -63.77 -70.35
N LYS A 129 -35.52 -64.54 -69.86
CA LYS A 129 -34.37 -64.00 -69.12
C LYS A 129 -33.50 -63.15 -70.04
N HIS A 130 -33.28 -63.61 -71.27
CA HIS A 130 -32.48 -62.89 -72.26
C HIS A 130 -33.10 -61.54 -72.65
N GLN A 131 -34.42 -61.48 -72.90
CA GLN A 131 -35.10 -60.22 -73.23
C GLN A 131 -35.03 -59.17 -72.11
N ARG A 132 -35.15 -59.57 -70.83
CA ARG A 132 -35.08 -58.62 -69.69
C ARG A 132 -33.69 -58.01 -69.52
N GLN A 133 -32.63 -58.76 -69.82
CA GLN A 133 -31.26 -58.26 -69.77
C GLN A 133 -30.99 -57.20 -70.84
N ILE A 134 -31.53 -57.39 -72.05
CA ILE A 134 -31.39 -56.43 -73.15
C ILE A 134 -32.10 -55.10 -72.82
N GLU A 135 -33.32 -55.15 -72.28
CA GLU A 135 -34.09 -53.94 -71.90
C GLU A 135 -33.46 -53.17 -70.72
N SER A 136 -32.80 -53.87 -69.79
CA SER A 136 -32.08 -53.26 -68.66
C SER A 136 -30.85 -52.48 -69.13
N ASN A 137 -30.06 -53.05 -70.03
CA ASN A 137 -28.81 -52.43 -70.49
C ASN A 137 -29.08 -51.17 -71.33
N PHE A 138 -30.10 -51.19 -72.19
CA PHE A 138 -30.45 -50.06 -73.05
C PHE A 138 -30.95 -48.81 -72.29
N ASN A 139 -31.56 -48.99 -71.10
CA ASN A 139 -32.05 -47.87 -70.29
C ASN A 139 -30.95 -47.22 -69.43
N ASN A 140 -29.94 -47.98 -69.00
CA ASN A 140 -28.83 -47.44 -68.20
C ASN A 140 -27.86 -46.58 -69.01
N GLU A 141 -27.56 -46.97 -70.25
CA GLU A 141 -26.65 -46.22 -71.12
C GLU A 141 -27.20 -44.83 -71.46
N ASN A 142 -28.49 -44.74 -71.81
CA ASN A 142 -29.14 -43.47 -72.14
C ASN A 142 -29.20 -42.49 -70.95
N SER A 143 -29.45 -42.98 -69.73
CA SER A 143 -29.48 -42.14 -68.52
C SER A 143 -28.11 -41.51 -68.20
N SER A 144 -27.04 -42.28 -68.32
CA SER A 144 -25.67 -41.82 -68.03
C SER A 144 -25.20 -40.70 -68.97
N LEU A 145 -25.59 -40.78 -70.24
CA LEU A 145 -25.22 -39.80 -71.27
C LEU A 145 -25.91 -38.45 -71.04
N THR A 146 -27.17 -38.43 -70.58
CA THR A 146 -27.89 -37.19 -70.22
C THR A 146 -27.29 -36.47 -69.01
N ILE A 147 -26.93 -37.20 -67.96
CA ILE A 147 -26.33 -36.63 -66.74
C ILE A 147 -24.94 -36.04 -67.03
N SER A 148 -24.15 -36.73 -67.85
CA SER A 148 -22.82 -36.27 -68.25
C SER A 148 -22.88 -34.98 -69.09
N ARG A 149 -23.86 -34.84 -69.98
CA ARG A 149 -24.09 -33.62 -70.76
C ARG A 149 -24.52 -32.44 -69.89
N GLN A 150 -25.43 -32.64 -68.93
CA GLN A 150 -25.84 -31.61 -67.98
C GLN A 150 -24.68 -31.14 -67.08
N TYR A 151 -23.86 -32.07 -66.60
CA TYR A 151 -22.69 -31.75 -65.77
C TYR A 151 -21.63 -30.94 -66.54
N LYS A 152 -21.37 -31.29 -67.81
CA LYS A 152 -20.44 -30.53 -68.67
C LYS A 152 -20.94 -29.11 -68.97
N TRP A 153 -22.23 -28.93 -69.24
CA TRP A 153 -22.84 -27.61 -69.44
C TRP A 153 -22.73 -26.74 -68.19
N TRP A 154 -23.04 -27.30 -67.02
CA TRP A 154 -22.97 -26.59 -65.75
C TRP A 154 -21.54 -26.16 -65.38
N ARG A 155 -20.55 -27.05 -65.59
CA ARG A 155 -19.12 -26.76 -65.35
C ARG A 155 -18.61 -25.60 -66.23
N LYS A 156 -19.06 -25.53 -67.50
CA LYS A 156 -18.69 -24.46 -68.44
C LYS A 156 -19.28 -23.10 -68.01
N ASN A 157 -20.53 -23.08 -67.58
CA ASN A 157 -21.20 -21.86 -67.11
C ASN A 157 -20.64 -21.32 -65.77
N CYS A 158 -20.32 -22.18 -64.80
CA CYS A 158 -19.63 -21.73 -63.59
C CYS A 158 -18.23 -21.19 -63.89
N SER A 159 -17.52 -21.71 -64.90
CA SER A 159 -16.20 -21.19 -65.30
C SER A 159 -16.24 -19.80 -65.95
N GLN A 160 -17.39 -19.36 -66.46
CA GLN A 160 -17.49 -18.07 -67.18
C GLN A 160 -18.21 -16.99 -66.37
N ASN A 161 -19.07 -17.36 -65.41
CA ASN A 161 -19.87 -16.39 -64.65
C ASN A 161 -19.39 -16.24 -63.18
N VAL A 162 -18.79 -15.09 -62.84
CA VAL A 162 -18.25 -14.77 -61.51
C VAL A 162 -19.32 -14.87 -60.41
N MET A 163 -20.54 -14.39 -60.67
CA MET A 163 -21.64 -14.41 -59.70
C MET A 163 -22.10 -15.83 -59.37
N LEU A 164 -22.07 -16.75 -60.35
CA LEU A 164 -22.36 -18.16 -60.11
C LEU A 164 -21.25 -18.85 -59.31
N ARG A 165 -19.98 -18.55 -59.60
CA ARG A 165 -18.84 -19.04 -58.79
C ARG A 165 -18.92 -18.59 -57.34
N GLU A 166 -19.30 -17.35 -57.11
CA GLU A 166 -19.33 -16.79 -55.76
C GLU A 166 -20.51 -17.36 -54.96
N LYS A 167 -21.69 -17.50 -55.56
CA LYS A 167 -22.83 -18.21 -54.96
C LYS A 167 -22.50 -19.67 -54.65
N GLU A 168 -21.79 -20.36 -55.55
CA GLU A 168 -21.35 -21.73 -55.33
C GLU A 168 -20.28 -21.83 -54.23
N SER A 169 -19.30 -20.92 -54.21
CA SER A 169 -18.30 -20.81 -53.15
C SER A 169 -18.94 -20.55 -51.79
N GLN A 170 -19.94 -19.68 -51.71
CA GLN A 170 -20.70 -19.43 -50.47
C GLN A 170 -21.51 -20.65 -50.03
N ARG A 171 -22.17 -21.36 -50.96
CA ARG A 171 -22.87 -22.62 -50.66
C ARG A 171 -21.89 -23.69 -50.15
N LEU A 172 -20.74 -23.84 -50.79
CA LEU A 172 -19.67 -24.73 -50.35
C LEU A 172 -19.13 -24.31 -48.97
N ARG A 173 -18.83 -23.04 -48.72
CA ARG A 173 -18.41 -22.54 -47.40
C ARG A 173 -19.44 -22.89 -46.32
N LYS A 174 -20.73 -22.62 -46.56
CA LYS A 174 -21.81 -22.98 -45.63
C LYS A 174 -21.90 -24.49 -45.40
N PHE A 175 -21.77 -25.30 -46.45
CA PHE A 175 -21.74 -26.76 -46.35
C PHE A 175 -20.52 -27.25 -45.56
N TYR A 176 -19.33 -26.74 -45.85
CA TYR A 176 -18.09 -27.06 -45.14
C TYR A 176 -18.16 -26.63 -43.68
N GLN A 177 -18.70 -25.45 -43.38
CA GLN A 177 -18.87 -24.96 -42.02
C GLN A 177 -19.88 -25.80 -41.23
N LYS A 178 -21.00 -26.20 -41.86
CA LYS A 178 -21.97 -27.13 -41.27
C LYS A 178 -21.34 -28.50 -41.01
N LYS A 179 -20.54 -29.00 -41.95
CA LYS A 179 -19.81 -30.27 -41.83
C LYS A 179 -18.74 -30.22 -40.75
N TYR A 180 -18.02 -29.11 -40.63
CA TYR A 180 -17.04 -28.86 -39.58
C TYR A 180 -17.71 -28.79 -38.21
N ASN A 181 -18.84 -28.08 -38.06
CA ASN A 181 -19.49 -27.98 -36.76
C ASN A 181 -20.10 -29.32 -36.27
N ASN A 182 -20.66 -30.11 -37.19
CA ASN A 182 -21.45 -31.29 -36.83
C ASN A 182 -20.66 -32.61 -36.85
N ASN A 183 -19.50 -32.68 -37.52
CA ASN A 183 -18.75 -33.93 -37.66
C ASN A 183 -17.37 -33.84 -37.00
N ILE A 184 -17.24 -34.44 -35.82
CA ILE A 184 -15.99 -34.49 -35.05
C ILE A 184 -14.85 -35.10 -35.86
N ARG A 185 -15.07 -36.24 -36.53
CA ARG A 185 -14.05 -36.93 -37.32
C ARG A 185 -13.54 -36.09 -38.50
N PHE A 186 -14.41 -35.28 -39.10
CA PHE A 186 -14.04 -34.33 -40.14
C PHE A 186 -13.21 -33.16 -39.58
N ARG A 187 -13.57 -32.62 -38.41
CA ARG A 187 -12.76 -31.60 -37.72
C ARG A 187 -11.37 -32.09 -37.38
N GLU A 188 -11.28 -33.30 -36.83
CA GLU A 188 -10.02 -33.91 -36.43
C GLU A 188 -9.08 -34.03 -37.65
N LYS A 189 -9.60 -34.59 -38.74
CA LYS A 189 -8.84 -34.79 -39.98
C LYS A 189 -8.40 -33.47 -40.60
N GLU A 190 -9.26 -32.45 -40.57
CA GLU A 190 -8.93 -31.13 -41.12
C GLU A 190 -7.93 -30.37 -40.24
N ARG A 191 -8.04 -30.48 -38.90
CA ARG A 191 -7.06 -29.95 -37.96
C ARG A 191 -5.68 -30.58 -38.18
N ILE A 192 -5.61 -31.89 -38.37
CA ILE A 192 -4.36 -32.60 -38.67
C ILE A 192 -3.77 -32.09 -39.98
N ARG A 193 -4.59 -31.94 -41.02
CA ARG A 193 -4.15 -31.43 -42.33
C ARG A 193 -3.61 -29.99 -42.22
N ILE A 194 -4.32 -29.11 -41.54
CA ILE A 194 -3.91 -27.71 -41.34
C ILE A 194 -2.63 -27.65 -40.50
N ASN A 195 -2.54 -28.41 -39.41
CA ASN A 195 -1.34 -28.45 -38.57
C ASN A 195 -0.13 -29.00 -39.34
N SER A 196 -0.31 -30.04 -40.15
CA SER A 196 0.73 -30.57 -41.04
C SER A 196 1.19 -29.52 -42.05
N HIS A 197 0.25 -28.78 -42.66
CA HIS A 197 0.57 -27.70 -43.60
C HIS A 197 1.28 -26.52 -42.93
N VAL A 198 0.83 -26.08 -41.75
CA VAL A 198 1.48 -25.00 -40.98
C VAL A 198 2.87 -25.43 -40.52
N SER A 199 3.03 -26.68 -40.07
CA SER A 199 4.33 -27.24 -39.67
C SER A 199 5.31 -27.31 -40.83
N THR A 200 4.90 -27.88 -41.96
CA THR A 200 5.73 -27.93 -43.18
C THR A 200 6.11 -26.53 -43.65
N LYS A 201 5.18 -25.57 -43.64
CA LYS A 201 5.44 -24.16 -43.99
C LYS A 201 6.39 -23.46 -43.00
N TYR A 202 6.30 -23.77 -41.70
CA TYR A 202 7.19 -23.21 -40.67
C TYR A 202 8.64 -23.69 -40.82
N HIS A 203 8.84 -24.93 -41.27
CA HIS A 203 10.18 -25.50 -41.48
C HIS A 203 10.80 -25.13 -42.83
N THR A 204 9.99 -24.96 -43.88
CA THR A 204 10.48 -24.72 -45.25
C THR A 204 10.61 -23.24 -45.62
N ASN A 205 9.88 -22.33 -44.96
CA ASN A 205 9.83 -20.92 -45.33
C ASN A 205 10.24 -20.00 -44.17
N LEU A 206 11.36 -19.28 -44.32
CA LEU A 206 11.90 -18.36 -43.31
C LEU A 206 10.94 -17.20 -42.98
N ASN A 207 10.34 -16.55 -43.98
CA ASN A 207 9.37 -15.47 -43.77
C ASN A 207 8.13 -15.96 -43.01
N ALA A 208 7.64 -17.17 -43.32
CA ALA A 208 6.53 -17.76 -42.59
C ALA A 208 6.90 -18.07 -41.13
N ARG A 209 8.13 -18.55 -40.89
CA ARG A 209 8.66 -18.81 -39.55
C ARG A 209 8.75 -17.53 -38.72
N GLU A 210 9.27 -16.44 -39.29
CA GLU A 210 9.40 -15.16 -38.60
C GLU A 210 8.04 -14.51 -38.32
N ASN A 211 7.10 -14.57 -39.27
CA ASN A 211 5.74 -14.10 -39.04
C ASN A 211 5.02 -14.90 -37.94
N ILE A 212 5.15 -16.23 -37.92
CA ILE A 212 4.55 -17.06 -36.85
C ILE A 212 5.19 -16.75 -35.48
N LYS A 213 6.50 -16.50 -35.42
CA LYS A 213 7.19 -16.06 -34.18
C LYS A 213 6.74 -14.68 -33.73
N SER A 214 6.55 -13.75 -34.66
CA SER A 214 6.13 -12.37 -34.35
C SER A 214 4.68 -12.37 -33.86
N GLN A 215 3.79 -13.09 -34.54
CA GLN A 215 2.39 -13.21 -34.14
C GLN A 215 2.23 -13.93 -32.80
N SER A 216 3.03 -14.97 -32.53
CA SER A 216 3.00 -15.63 -31.22
C SER A 216 3.49 -14.74 -30.09
N LYS A 217 4.54 -13.92 -30.32
CA LYS A 217 4.98 -12.88 -29.37
C LYS A 217 3.85 -11.88 -29.07
N ILE A 218 3.21 -11.34 -30.11
CA ILE A 218 2.09 -10.39 -29.96
C ILE A 218 0.94 -11.04 -29.19
N ASN A 219 0.59 -12.29 -29.50
CA ASN A 219 -0.48 -13.00 -28.82
C ASN A 219 -0.18 -13.24 -27.33
N VAL A 220 1.07 -13.56 -26.97
CA VAL A 220 1.50 -13.71 -25.58
C VAL A 220 1.44 -12.36 -24.85
N LEU A 221 1.88 -11.28 -25.51
CA LEU A 221 1.86 -9.92 -24.95
C LEU A 221 0.43 -9.44 -24.71
N ASN A 222 -0.46 -9.66 -25.68
CA ASN A 222 -1.88 -9.37 -25.55
C ASN A 222 -2.51 -10.15 -24.40
N LYS A 223 -2.22 -11.46 -24.29
CA LYS A 223 -2.68 -12.29 -23.15
C LYS A 223 -2.13 -11.80 -21.81
N TYR A 224 -0.89 -11.32 -21.77
CA TYR A 224 -0.27 -10.78 -20.55
C TYR A 224 -0.98 -9.52 -20.06
N HIS A 225 -1.42 -8.64 -20.97
CA HIS A 225 -2.17 -7.44 -20.61
C HIS A 225 -3.66 -7.72 -20.33
N SER A 226 -4.29 -8.62 -21.08
CA SER A 226 -5.74 -8.83 -21.01
C SER A 226 -6.18 -9.86 -19.95
N ASN A 227 -5.31 -10.77 -19.53
CA ASN A 227 -5.64 -11.85 -18.60
C ASN A 227 -4.75 -11.80 -17.35
N SER A 228 -5.35 -11.36 -16.22
CA SER A 228 -4.67 -11.24 -14.93
C SER A 228 -4.14 -12.57 -14.40
N ASP A 229 -4.85 -13.68 -14.60
CA ASP A 229 -4.45 -15.00 -14.09
C ASP A 229 -3.24 -15.54 -14.87
N PHE A 230 -3.25 -15.36 -16.18
CA PHE A 230 -2.10 -15.68 -17.01
C PHE A 230 -0.90 -14.83 -16.61
N ARG A 231 -1.08 -13.52 -16.42
CA ARG A 231 -0.02 -12.61 -15.95
C ARG A 231 0.55 -13.04 -14.61
N ASN A 232 -0.32 -13.32 -13.63
CA ASN A 232 0.10 -13.72 -12.29
C ASN A 232 0.82 -15.07 -12.29
N LYS A 233 0.34 -16.07 -13.05
CA LYS A 233 1.02 -17.37 -13.23
C LYS A 233 2.41 -17.20 -13.86
N LEU A 234 2.54 -16.31 -14.84
CA LEU A 234 3.81 -16.06 -15.51
C LEU A 234 4.79 -15.32 -14.59
N ILE A 235 4.30 -14.36 -13.81
CA ILE A 235 5.09 -13.66 -12.77
C ILE A 235 5.54 -14.64 -11.69
N THR A 236 4.65 -15.49 -11.16
CA THR A 236 5.04 -16.46 -10.12
C THR A 236 6.06 -17.46 -10.64
N GLN A 237 5.86 -18.00 -11.84
CA GLN A 237 6.80 -18.97 -12.42
C GLN A 237 8.15 -18.35 -12.77
N SER A 238 8.17 -17.11 -13.28
CA SER A 238 9.43 -16.37 -13.48
C SER A 238 10.10 -16.00 -12.15
N SER A 239 9.34 -15.65 -11.13
CA SER A 239 9.87 -15.35 -9.79
C SER A 239 10.52 -16.59 -9.16
N ILE A 240 9.86 -17.75 -9.24
CA ILE A 240 10.40 -19.03 -8.74
C ILE A 240 11.69 -19.40 -9.50
N THR A 241 11.71 -19.25 -10.82
CA THR A 241 12.92 -19.56 -11.60
C THR A 241 14.07 -18.59 -11.31
N ILE A 242 13.80 -17.29 -11.11
CA ILE A 242 14.80 -16.30 -10.68
C ILE A 242 15.31 -16.62 -9.27
N LEU A 243 14.42 -16.98 -8.34
CA LEU A 243 14.80 -17.39 -6.98
C LEU A 243 15.69 -18.64 -7.00
N ASN A 244 15.31 -19.66 -7.76
CA ASN A 244 16.10 -20.89 -7.90
C ASN A 244 17.48 -20.59 -8.52
N LYS A 245 17.55 -19.74 -9.55
CA LYS A 245 18.84 -19.28 -10.10
C LYS A 245 19.65 -18.50 -9.06
N TYR A 246 19.02 -17.60 -8.30
CA TYR A 246 19.70 -16.84 -7.27
C TYR A 246 20.26 -17.75 -6.16
N HIS A 247 19.58 -18.85 -5.81
CA HIS A 247 20.04 -19.81 -4.79
C HIS A 247 21.07 -20.82 -5.30
N ASN A 248 21.02 -21.22 -6.56
CA ASN A 248 21.86 -22.31 -7.07
C ASN A 248 23.04 -21.82 -7.93
N ASP A 249 22.94 -20.64 -8.55
CA ASP A 249 23.96 -20.07 -9.42
C ASP A 249 24.65 -18.88 -8.73
N VAL A 250 25.91 -19.09 -8.35
CA VAL A 250 26.73 -18.10 -7.64
C VAL A 250 27.06 -16.89 -8.53
N ASP A 251 27.31 -17.10 -9.81
CA ASP A 251 27.65 -16.04 -10.76
C ASP A 251 26.43 -15.17 -11.05
N PHE A 252 25.28 -15.78 -11.26
CA PHE A 252 24.01 -15.07 -11.38
C PHE A 252 23.71 -14.26 -10.11
N ARG A 253 23.90 -14.84 -8.93
CA ARG A 253 23.70 -14.14 -7.65
C ARG A 253 24.61 -12.92 -7.54
N ASN A 254 25.90 -13.06 -7.87
CA ASN A 254 26.88 -11.98 -7.76
C ASN A 254 26.59 -10.86 -8.78
N LYS A 255 26.26 -11.21 -10.03
CA LYS A 255 25.80 -10.25 -11.06
C LYS A 255 24.51 -9.54 -10.63
N HIS A 256 23.55 -10.26 -10.10
CA HIS A 256 22.29 -9.67 -9.63
C HIS A 256 22.50 -8.74 -8.42
N LYS A 257 23.39 -9.08 -7.49
CA LYS A 257 23.77 -8.23 -6.35
C LYS A 257 24.46 -6.94 -6.81
N THR A 258 25.43 -7.04 -7.73
CA THR A 258 26.15 -5.87 -8.26
C THR A 258 25.21 -4.95 -9.03
N GLN A 259 24.37 -5.50 -9.91
CA GLN A 259 23.38 -4.72 -10.64
C GLN A 259 22.35 -4.07 -9.71
N SER A 260 21.86 -4.78 -8.69
CA SER A 260 20.95 -4.22 -7.69
C SER A 260 21.60 -3.09 -6.88
N LYS A 261 22.89 -3.20 -6.53
CA LYS A 261 23.64 -2.12 -5.87
C LYS A 261 23.70 -0.87 -6.75
N ILE A 262 24.03 -1.02 -8.03
CA ILE A 262 24.10 0.10 -8.99
C ILE A 262 22.73 0.77 -9.13
N ILE A 263 21.66 -0.01 -9.29
CA ILE A 263 20.29 0.51 -9.41
C ILE A 263 19.89 1.26 -8.13
N ASN A 264 20.18 0.71 -6.95
CA ASN A 264 19.83 1.35 -5.69
C ASN A 264 20.65 2.63 -5.44
N LEU A 265 21.93 2.65 -5.82
CA LEU A 265 22.76 3.86 -5.80
C LEU A 265 22.18 4.94 -6.71
N ASN A 266 21.86 4.60 -7.97
CA ASN A 266 21.24 5.54 -8.90
C ASN A 266 19.89 6.06 -8.37
N LYS A 267 19.06 5.20 -7.77
CA LYS A 267 17.82 5.62 -7.11
C LYS A 267 18.09 6.55 -5.92
N TYR A 268 19.10 6.27 -5.11
CA TYR A 268 19.46 7.11 -3.96
C TYR A 268 19.91 8.52 -4.39
N HIS A 269 20.67 8.63 -5.48
CA HIS A 269 21.12 9.93 -5.99
C HIS A 269 20.02 10.70 -6.72
N ASN A 270 19.21 10.03 -7.55
CA ASN A 270 18.28 10.70 -8.46
C ASN A 270 16.84 10.82 -7.93
N ASN A 271 16.47 10.06 -6.88
CA ASN A 271 15.13 10.09 -6.31
C ASN A 271 15.17 10.54 -4.84
N SER A 272 14.82 11.80 -4.60
CA SER A 272 14.80 12.41 -3.26
C SER A 272 13.84 11.70 -2.30
N VAL A 273 12.64 11.31 -2.76
CA VAL A 273 11.64 10.61 -1.94
C VAL A 273 12.18 9.25 -1.46
N PHE A 274 12.84 8.52 -2.35
CA PHE A 274 13.47 7.24 -2.01
C PHE A 274 14.63 7.43 -1.03
N ARG A 275 15.47 8.45 -1.26
CA ARG A 275 16.59 8.81 -0.38
C ARG A 275 16.09 9.13 1.04
N ASP A 276 15.07 9.97 1.16
CA ASP A 276 14.55 10.42 2.45
C ASP A 276 13.88 9.26 3.20
N LYS A 277 13.15 8.38 2.49
CA LYS A 277 12.58 7.16 3.06
C LYS A 277 13.66 6.19 3.59
N LEU A 278 14.78 6.06 2.87
CA LEU A 278 15.90 5.24 3.35
C LEU A 278 16.58 5.86 4.56
N ILE A 279 16.79 7.18 4.57
CA ILE A 279 17.38 7.90 5.70
C ILE A 279 16.49 7.75 6.94
N THR A 280 15.19 7.98 6.82
CA THR A 280 14.26 7.82 7.94
C THR A 280 14.23 6.39 8.47
N GLN A 281 14.16 5.39 7.59
CA GLN A 281 14.21 3.99 8.02
C GLN A 281 15.53 3.65 8.73
N SER A 282 16.65 4.13 8.21
CA SER A 282 17.97 3.91 8.84
C SER A 282 18.05 4.56 10.23
N LYS A 283 17.50 5.77 10.39
CA LYS A 283 17.44 6.48 11.68
C LYS A 283 16.62 5.69 12.69
N ILE A 284 15.44 5.22 12.30
CA ILE A 284 14.57 4.37 13.15
C ILE A 284 15.31 3.09 13.56
N ASN A 285 15.98 2.43 12.61
CA ASN A 285 16.73 1.20 12.91
C ASN A 285 17.89 1.44 13.88
N ILE A 286 18.62 2.55 13.75
CA ILE A 286 19.69 2.92 14.68
C ILE A 286 19.11 3.22 16.06
N LEU A 287 17.99 3.94 16.13
CA LEU A 287 17.32 4.30 17.37
C LEU A 287 16.82 3.06 18.12
N ASN A 288 16.19 2.13 17.38
CA ASN A 288 15.77 0.84 17.93
C ASN A 288 16.97 0.04 18.45
N LYS A 289 18.08 -0.04 17.70
CA LYS A 289 19.31 -0.68 18.18
C LYS A 289 19.89 -0.01 19.42
N TYR A 290 19.83 1.31 19.51
CA TYR A 290 20.31 2.08 20.66
C TYR A 290 19.52 1.76 21.93
N HIS A 291 18.21 1.54 21.82
CA HIS A 291 17.36 1.17 22.96
C HIS A 291 17.47 -0.32 23.32
N SER A 292 17.55 -1.21 22.32
CA SER A 292 17.52 -2.66 22.54
C SER A 292 18.88 -3.28 22.88
N ASN A 293 20.00 -2.71 22.41
CA ASN A 293 21.32 -3.30 22.54
C ASN A 293 22.27 -2.38 23.34
N SER A 294 22.60 -2.81 24.56
CA SER A 294 23.48 -2.08 25.49
C SER A 294 24.90 -1.90 24.95
N ASP A 295 25.46 -2.91 24.26
CA ASP A 295 26.84 -2.85 23.75
C ASP A 295 26.96 -1.88 22.59
N PHE A 296 25.98 -1.91 21.68
CA PHE A 296 25.87 -0.92 20.61
C PHE A 296 25.73 0.49 21.18
N ARG A 297 24.87 0.67 22.18
CA ARG A 297 24.67 1.95 22.88
C ARG A 297 25.97 2.46 23.49
N ASN A 298 26.65 1.62 24.27
CA ASN A 298 27.89 1.98 24.95
C ASN A 298 28.99 2.31 23.93
N LYS A 299 29.15 1.50 22.88
CA LYS A 299 30.12 1.76 21.80
C LYS A 299 29.85 3.10 21.11
N LEU A 300 28.58 3.41 20.82
CA LEU A 300 28.20 4.66 20.18
C LEU A 300 28.46 5.87 21.09
N ILE A 301 28.13 5.75 22.38
CA ILE A 301 28.45 6.78 23.38
C ILE A 301 29.96 7.00 23.44
N THR A 302 30.76 5.95 23.59
CA THR A 302 32.23 6.05 23.66
C THR A 302 32.81 6.72 22.41
N GLN A 303 32.37 6.32 21.22
CA GLN A 303 32.82 6.91 19.97
C GLN A 303 32.44 8.39 19.87
N SER A 304 31.21 8.74 20.27
CA SER A 304 30.75 10.14 20.30
C SER A 304 31.54 10.99 21.30
N SER A 305 31.86 10.44 22.47
CA SER A 305 32.68 11.12 23.49
C SER A 305 34.10 11.38 23.00
N ILE A 306 34.74 10.39 22.36
CA ILE A 306 36.09 10.53 21.79
C ILE A 306 36.08 11.61 20.69
N THR A 307 35.09 11.59 19.79
CA THR A 307 35.01 12.59 18.73
C THR A 307 34.77 14.00 19.27
N ILE A 308 33.92 14.16 20.29
CA ILE A 308 33.71 15.45 20.96
C ILE A 308 34.99 15.92 21.67
N LEU A 309 35.70 15.03 22.37
CA LEU A 309 36.97 15.35 23.03
C LEU A 309 38.02 15.80 22.02
N ASN A 310 38.18 15.07 20.92
CA ASN A 310 39.12 15.43 19.86
C ASN A 310 38.79 16.81 19.26
N LYS A 311 37.51 17.09 18.98
CA LYS A 311 37.08 18.43 18.54
C LYS A 311 37.36 19.48 19.61
N TYR A 312 37.05 19.20 20.86
CA TYR A 312 37.31 20.14 21.96
C TYR A 312 38.81 20.47 22.10
N HIS A 313 39.71 19.52 21.83
CA HIS A 313 41.16 19.74 21.89
C HIS A 313 41.75 20.40 20.65
N ASN A 314 41.22 20.12 19.47
CA ASN A 314 41.84 20.55 18.21
C ASN A 314 41.15 21.76 17.56
N ASP A 315 39.88 22.01 17.88
CA ASP A 315 39.06 23.08 17.29
C ASP A 315 38.73 24.14 18.36
N ILE A 316 39.30 25.33 18.18
CA ILE A 316 39.17 26.44 19.13
C ILE A 316 37.75 27.02 19.13
N ASP A 317 37.09 27.07 17.97
CA ASP A 317 35.75 27.63 17.81
C ASP A 317 34.72 26.70 18.42
N PHE A 318 34.82 25.41 18.12
CA PHE A 318 34.01 24.38 18.77
C PHE A 318 34.20 24.40 20.29
N ARG A 319 35.44 24.53 20.78
CA ARG A 319 35.73 24.63 22.22
C ARG A 319 35.02 25.82 22.86
N ASN A 320 35.11 27.00 22.25
CA ASN A 320 34.51 28.22 22.78
C ASN A 320 32.98 28.13 22.77
N GLU A 321 32.38 27.66 21.68
CA GLU A 321 30.94 27.44 21.56
C GLU A 321 30.46 26.37 22.57
N TYR A 322 31.19 25.26 22.71
CA TYR A 322 30.90 24.22 23.69
C TYR A 322 30.94 24.77 25.13
N LYS A 323 31.96 25.54 25.49
CA LYS A 323 32.06 26.21 26.81
C LYS A 323 30.88 27.16 27.06
N ALA A 324 30.49 27.96 26.06
CA ALA A 324 29.36 28.88 26.17
C ALA A 324 28.05 28.11 26.39
N ARG A 325 27.78 27.07 25.58
CA ARG A 325 26.60 26.21 25.73
C ARG A 325 26.57 25.53 27.10
N MET A 326 27.68 24.95 27.54
CA MET A 326 27.75 24.31 28.86
C MET A 326 27.51 25.31 29.99
N LYS A 327 28.09 26.52 29.91
CA LYS A 327 27.85 27.59 30.89
C LYS A 327 26.35 27.94 30.95
N THR A 328 25.70 28.10 29.81
CA THR A 328 24.24 28.39 29.78
C THR A 328 23.41 27.23 30.35
N ALA A 329 23.75 25.98 30.03
CA ALA A 329 23.03 24.81 30.53
C ALA A 329 23.17 24.65 32.05
N VAL A 330 24.39 24.86 32.59
CA VAL A 330 24.65 24.83 34.03
C VAL A 330 23.91 25.97 34.75
N LEU A 331 23.96 27.20 34.21
CA LEU A 331 23.20 28.33 34.78
C LEU A 331 21.70 28.05 34.79
N LYS A 332 21.15 27.51 33.70
CA LYS A 332 19.74 27.14 33.63
C LYS A 332 19.40 26.14 34.73
N ARG A 333 20.18 25.07 34.87
CA ARG A 333 19.98 24.06 35.94
C ARG A 333 20.10 24.66 37.34
N TYR A 334 21.03 25.57 37.57
CA TYR A 334 21.22 26.25 38.84
C TYR A 334 19.97 27.05 39.28
N TYR A 335 19.29 27.70 38.33
CA TYR A 335 18.07 28.46 38.63
C TYR A 335 16.81 27.59 38.70
N THR A 336 16.73 26.50 37.92
CA THR A 336 15.54 25.65 37.86
C THR A 336 15.50 24.55 38.91
N ASP A 337 16.65 23.99 39.29
CA ASP A 337 16.73 22.82 40.16
C ASP A 337 17.41 23.18 41.49
N ASN A 338 16.61 23.17 42.56
CA ASN A 338 17.09 23.52 43.89
C ASN A 338 18.13 22.52 44.43
N SER A 339 18.05 21.24 44.07
CA SER A 339 18.98 20.21 44.53
C SER A 339 20.39 20.42 43.96
N ILE A 340 20.47 20.72 42.66
CA ILE A 340 21.72 21.05 41.96
C ILE A 340 22.30 22.34 42.53
N ARG A 341 21.46 23.35 42.76
CA ARG A 341 21.87 24.63 43.36
C ARG A 341 22.55 24.43 44.72
N LEU A 342 21.92 23.68 45.61
CA LEU A 342 22.46 23.39 46.94
C LEU A 342 23.76 22.59 46.86
N LYS A 343 23.83 21.59 45.99
CA LYS A 343 25.06 20.81 45.77
C LYS A 343 26.21 21.69 45.28
N MET A 344 25.98 22.57 44.30
CA MET A 344 26.99 23.50 43.80
C MET A 344 27.48 24.49 44.87
N ILE A 345 26.57 24.99 45.71
CA ILE A 345 26.94 25.85 46.86
C ILE A 345 27.82 25.05 47.84
N GLN A 346 27.43 23.82 48.16
CA GLN A 346 28.19 22.96 49.06
C GLN A 346 29.59 22.64 48.51
N ASP A 347 29.71 22.32 47.22
CA ASP A 347 30.98 22.06 46.56
C ASP A 347 31.88 23.29 46.56
N ALA A 348 31.31 24.49 46.31
CA ALA A 348 32.04 25.74 46.41
C ALA A 348 32.55 25.97 47.84
N LEU A 349 31.71 25.78 48.86
CA LEU A 349 32.11 25.90 50.27
C LEU A 349 33.21 24.89 50.63
N ASN A 350 33.10 23.64 50.18
CA ASN A 350 34.12 22.61 50.40
C ASN A 350 35.46 22.99 49.73
N TRP A 351 35.42 23.49 48.50
CA TRP A 351 36.60 23.99 47.80
C TRP A 351 37.22 25.18 48.54
N TYR A 352 36.41 26.10 49.06
CA TYR A 352 36.91 27.21 49.88
C TYR A 352 37.57 26.71 51.16
N ARG A 353 36.97 25.76 51.88
CA ARG A 353 37.56 25.18 53.11
C ARG A 353 38.92 24.54 52.83
N ARG A 354 39.03 23.73 51.77
CA ARG A 354 40.28 23.05 51.39
C ARG A 354 41.37 24.03 50.94
N ASN A 355 40.99 25.09 50.22
CA ASN A 355 41.93 26.07 49.66
C ASN A 355 42.04 27.36 50.50
N ASN A 356 41.66 27.33 51.79
CA ASN A 356 41.74 28.47 52.71
C ASN A 356 43.14 28.59 53.32
N THR A 357 44.15 28.75 52.47
CA THR A 357 45.55 28.91 52.91
C THR A 357 45.77 30.25 53.61
N LEU A 358 46.78 30.32 54.49
CA LEU A 358 47.22 31.56 55.16
C LEU A 358 47.45 32.71 54.16
N THR A 359 48.08 32.43 53.02
CA THR A 359 48.32 33.40 51.94
C THR A 359 47.02 33.98 51.38
N ARG A 360 45.97 33.16 51.26
CA ARG A 360 44.65 33.59 50.78
C ARG A 360 43.91 34.41 51.83
N GLN A 361 44.05 34.07 53.11
CA GLN A 361 43.50 34.86 54.21
C GLN A 361 44.13 36.25 54.27
N GLN A 362 45.47 36.33 54.16
CA GLN A 362 46.20 37.60 54.08
C GLN A 362 45.77 38.42 52.87
N SER A 363 45.71 37.82 51.68
CA SER A 363 45.24 38.50 50.45
C SER A 363 43.82 39.06 50.60
N ARG A 364 42.93 38.33 51.28
CA ARG A 364 41.55 38.78 51.58
C ARG A 364 41.53 39.95 52.55
N GLN A 365 42.40 39.94 53.57
CA GLN A 365 42.55 41.06 54.49
C GLN A 365 43.00 42.31 53.72
N PHE A 366 44.02 42.21 52.87
CA PHE A 366 44.48 43.32 52.03
C PHE A 366 43.39 43.84 51.08
N TYR A 367 42.65 42.95 50.41
CA TYR A 367 41.53 43.34 49.54
C TYR A 367 40.44 44.10 50.33
N ASN A 368 40.06 43.59 51.50
CA ASN A 368 39.05 44.21 52.34
C ASN A 368 39.52 45.57 52.89
N GLN A 369 40.78 45.69 53.31
CA GLN A 369 41.39 46.96 53.71
C GLN A 369 41.36 47.96 52.55
N ARG A 370 41.82 47.56 51.35
CA ARG A 370 41.78 48.40 50.15
C ARG A 370 40.36 48.85 49.82
N ARG A 371 39.37 47.96 49.91
CA ARG A 371 37.96 48.29 49.67
C ARG A 371 37.42 49.29 50.70
N ARG A 372 37.78 49.15 51.98
CA ARG A 372 37.41 50.12 53.03
C ARG A 372 38.03 51.49 52.76
N ILE A 373 39.31 51.52 52.38
CA ILE A 373 40.02 52.75 52.00
C ILE A 373 39.34 53.43 50.80
N LEU A 374 39.04 52.67 49.73
CA LEU A 374 38.35 53.20 48.55
C LEU A 374 36.95 53.73 48.87
N LYS A 375 36.18 53.03 49.72
CA LYS A 375 34.89 53.54 50.19
C LYS A 375 35.04 54.85 50.98
N LYS A 376 36.05 54.93 51.86
CA LYS A 376 36.34 56.16 52.61
C LYS A 376 36.67 57.32 51.67
N TYR A 377 37.52 57.10 50.67
CA TYR A 377 37.84 58.12 49.66
C TYR A 377 36.64 58.51 48.79
N SER A 378 35.81 57.55 48.39
CA SER A 378 34.57 57.82 47.64
C SER A 378 33.57 58.67 48.44
N ILE A 379 33.45 58.43 49.75
CA ILE A 379 32.64 59.26 50.64
C ILE A 379 33.23 60.67 50.75
N ILE A 380 34.55 60.80 50.97
CA ILE A 380 35.23 62.11 51.00
C ILE A 380 35.04 62.87 49.68
N GLU A 381 35.12 62.17 48.55
CA GLU A 381 34.90 62.75 47.23
C GLU A 381 33.45 63.18 47.01
N SER A 382 32.48 62.44 47.56
CA SER A 382 31.06 62.83 47.56
C SER A 382 30.75 64.00 48.49
N HIS A 383 31.58 64.24 49.51
CA HIS A 383 31.51 65.41 50.39
C HIS A 383 32.24 66.64 49.82
N LYS A 384 32.80 66.59 48.61
CA LYS A 384 33.23 67.81 47.91
C LYS A 384 31.99 68.70 47.72
N CYS A 385 31.99 69.83 48.42
CA CYS A 385 30.91 70.82 48.42
C CYS A 385 30.43 71.09 46.99
N THR A 386 29.20 70.68 46.68
CA THR A 386 28.61 70.90 45.35
C THR A 386 28.49 72.42 45.10
N SER A 387 28.58 72.87 43.84
CA SER A 387 28.50 74.30 43.51
C SER A 387 27.26 75.00 44.09
N LYS A 388 26.15 74.26 44.27
CA LYS A 388 24.93 74.78 44.92
C LYS A 388 25.15 75.13 46.40
N HIS A 389 25.84 74.28 47.16
CA HIS A 389 26.13 74.53 48.56
C HIS A 389 27.16 75.67 48.74
N LYS A 390 28.13 75.77 47.82
CA LYS A 390 29.07 76.89 47.77
C LYS A 390 28.36 78.22 47.50
N ASN A 391 27.41 78.26 46.57
CA ASN A 391 26.63 79.47 46.27
C ASN A 391 25.77 79.90 47.47
N LEU A 392 25.06 78.97 48.12
CA LEU A 392 24.27 79.26 49.31
C LEU A 392 25.14 79.80 50.46
N TYR A 393 26.33 79.20 50.66
CA TYR A 393 27.29 79.70 51.64
C TYR A 393 27.73 81.14 51.31
N MET A 394 28.08 81.41 50.04
CA MET A 394 28.51 82.76 49.63
C MET A 394 27.40 83.80 49.79
N GLU A 395 26.15 83.46 49.49
CA GLU A 395 25.01 84.35 49.71
C GLU A 395 24.78 84.64 51.20
N ASN A 396 24.81 83.61 52.05
CA ASN A 396 24.66 83.79 53.49
C ASN A 396 25.84 84.56 54.09
N PHE A 397 27.05 84.34 53.58
CA PHE A 397 28.24 85.07 53.99
C PHE A 397 28.15 86.56 53.59
N LYS A 398 27.62 86.86 52.40
CA LYS A 398 27.34 88.24 51.97
C LYS A 398 26.30 88.92 52.86
N LYS A 399 25.20 88.23 53.18
CA LYS A 399 24.19 88.73 54.15
C LYS A 399 24.80 89.00 55.52
N PHE A 400 25.62 88.07 56.01
CA PHE A 400 26.33 88.25 57.28
C PHE A 400 27.25 89.47 57.24
N ARG A 401 28.06 89.64 56.17
CA ARG A 401 28.93 90.81 56.00
C ARG A 401 28.16 92.12 56.00
N ASN A 402 27.01 92.18 55.33
CA ASN A 402 26.17 93.38 55.34
C ASN A 402 25.62 93.68 56.75
N ILE A 403 25.25 92.66 57.52
CA ILE A 403 24.75 92.83 58.90
C ILE A 403 25.84 93.37 59.83
N ILE A 404 27.07 92.89 59.69
CA ILE A 404 28.18 93.32 60.57
C ILE A 404 28.84 94.64 60.12
N GLN A 405 28.49 95.15 58.93
CA GLN A 405 29.09 96.36 58.36
C GLN A 405 28.83 97.60 59.23
N GLU A 406 27.66 97.69 59.84
CA GLU A 406 27.27 98.78 60.75
C GLU A 406 27.88 98.68 62.15
N GLY A 407 28.69 97.64 62.43
CA GLY A 407 29.28 97.42 63.76
C GLY A 407 28.23 97.14 64.85
N PRO A 408 28.67 96.73 66.05
CA PRO A 408 27.79 96.53 67.19
C PRO A 408 27.58 97.83 67.99
N ASP A 409 27.20 98.93 67.34
CA ASP A 409 27.15 100.26 67.98
C ASP A 409 25.87 100.52 68.79
N TYR A 410 24.97 99.54 68.86
CA TYR A 410 23.68 99.69 69.53
C TYR A 410 23.73 99.12 70.95
N ILE A 411 23.86 100.00 71.94
CA ILE A 411 23.95 99.64 73.36
C ILE A 411 22.55 99.36 73.90
N CYS A 412 22.34 98.15 74.44
CA CYS A 412 21.11 97.83 75.14
C CYS A 412 21.05 98.53 76.50
N ILE A 413 20.03 99.34 76.74
CA ILE A 413 19.84 100.05 78.02
C ILE A 413 19.67 99.13 79.23
N SER A 414 19.29 97.86 79.03
CA SER A 414 19.05 96.90 80.11
C SER A 414 20.29 96.08 80.50
N CYS A 415 21.03 95.58 79.50
CA CYS A 415 22.20 94.74 79.74
C CYS A 415 23.54 95.43 79.48
N GLY A 416 23.55 96.65 78.94
CA GLY A 416 24.74 97.42 78.60
C GLY A 416 25.62 96.82 77.50
N ILE A 417 25.18 95.74 76.85
CA ILE A 417 25.95 95.07 75.79
C ILE A 417 25.74 95.82 74.47
N ALA A 418 26.85 96.10 73.79
CA ALA A 418 26.90 96.64 72.44
C ALA A 418 26.53 95.53 71.42
N LEU A 419 25.51 95.77 70.59
CA LEU A 419 24.87 94.77 69.73
C LEU A 419 24.69 95.32 68.32
N PHE A 420 24.50 94.42 67.34
CA PHE A 420 24.20 94.83 65.96
C PHE A 420 22.76 95.35 65.82
N ARG A 421 22.52 96.19 64.80
CA ARG A 421 21.20 96.79 64.50
C ARG A 421 20.05 95.78 64.47
N ASN A 422 20.31 94.58 63.96
CA ASN A 422 19.31 93.52 63.85
C ASN A 422 18.98 92.83 65.18
N GLN A 423 19.81 92.98 66.21
CA GLN A 423 19.63 92.36 67.54
C GLN A 423 18.89 93.28 68.53
N VAL A 424 18.70 94.54 68.18
CA VAL A 424 18.06 95.57 69.00
C VAL A 424 16.75 96.07 68.39
N VAL A 425 15.91 96.66 69.25
CA VAL A 425 14.64 97.31 68.92
C VAL A 425 14.64 98.68 69.62
N PRO A 426 14.04 99.74 69.04
CA PRO A 426 13.92 101.02 69.73
C PRO A 426 13.16 100.83 71.05
N PHE A 427 13.70 101.40 72.11
CA PHE A 427 13.07 101.42 73.41
C PHE A 427 12.03 102.55 73.45
N ILE A 428 10.79 102.20 73.75
CA ILE A 428 9.68 103.14 73.92
C ILE A 428 9.10 102.83 75.29
N GLU A 429 9.30 103.74 76.24
CA GLU A 429 9.00 103.55 77.65
C GLU A 429 7.54 103.11 77.89
N GLU A 430 6.59 103.73 77.21
CA GLU A 430 5.15 103.41 77.24
C GLU A 430 4.85 101.93 76.91
N LYS A 431 5.64 101.29 76.03
CA LYS A 431 5.42 99.89 75.64
C LYS A 431 5.77 98.90 76.74
N TYR A 432 6.65 99.31 77.66
CA TYR A 432 7.17 98.47 78.74
C TYR A 432 6.52 98.83 80.08
N LEU A 433 6.06 100.08 80.27
CA LEU A 433 5.30 100.54 81.43
C LEU A 433 3.78 100.51 81.15
N LYS A 434 3.17 99.32 81.17
CA LYS A 434 1.70 99.20 80.99
C LYS A 434 0.93 99.68 82.23
N GLN A 435 -0.26 100.25 82.02
CA GLN A 435 -1.16 100.72 83.10
C GLN A 435 -1.53 99.63 84.12
N ASN A 436 -1.61 98.35 83.71
CA ASN A 436 -2.01 97.20 84.54
C ASN A 436 -0.84 96.45 85.23
N MET A 437 0.34 97.05 85.33
CA MET A 437 1.46 96.48 86.09
C MET A 437 1.21 96.61 87.61
N SER A 438 1.62 95.62 88.42
CA SER A 438 1.59 95.74 89.88
C SER A 438 2.44 96.93 90.34
N PHE A 439 2.07 97.55 91.46
CA PHE A 439 2.73 98.75 91.99
C PHE A 439 4.26 98.55 92.15
N GLU A 440 4.67 97.41 92.71
CA GLU A 440 6.08 97.01 92.88
C GLU A 440 6.85 96.93 91.55
N MET A 441 6.19 96.47 90.47
CA MET A 441 6.83 96.34 89.16
C MET A 441 6.96 97.68 88.44
N LYS A 442 6.09 98.66 88.72
CA LYS A 442 6.18 100.02 88.14
C LYS A 442 7.38 100.79 88.68
N GLU A 443 7.77 100.54 89.93
CA GLU A 443 8.94 101.15 90.57
C GLU A 443 10.24 100.44 90.17
N TYR A 444 10.19 99.11 90.00
CA TYR A 444 11.37 98.30 89.72
C TYR A 444 11.77 98.24 88.23
N ILE A 445 10.83 98.33 87.28
CA ILE A 445 11.16 98.28 85.84
C ILE A 445 11.99 99.46 85.35
N PRO A 446 11.71 100.73 85.72
CA PRO A 446 12.55 101.86 85.35
C PRO A 446 14.00 101.68 85.80
N SER A 447 14.24 101.04 86.94
CA SER A 447 15.59 100.76 87.44
C SER A 447 16.41 99.87 86.49
N TYR A 448 15.75 99.01 85.70
CA TYR A 448 16.45 98.15 84.72
C TYR A 448 17.14 98.93 83.60
N PHE A 449 16.86 100.22 83.44
CA PHE A 449 17.34 101.02 82.33
C PHE A 449 18.42 101.99 82.77
N ILE A 450 19.55 101.95 82.05
CA ILE A 450 20.62 102.91 82.24
C ILE A 450 20.25 104.19 81.50
N ASP A 451 20.40 105.33 82.18
CA ASP A 451 20.23 106.63 81.55
C ASP A 451 21.50 106.98 80.77
N ILE A 452 21.49 106.65 79.49
CA ILE A 452 22.59 106.96 78.57
C ILE A 452 22.35 108.39 78.05
N SER A 453 23.17 109.33 78.51
CA SER A 453 22.93 110.78 78.49
C SER A 453 23.21 111.50 77.16
N SER A 454 23.16 110.84 76.00
CA SER A 454 23.63 111.50 74.76
C SER A 454 23.05 111.04 73.42
N SER A 455 21.94 110.29 73.38
CA SER A 455 21.29 109.94 72.10
C SER A 455 19.77 109.95 72.21
N GLU A 456 19.08 110.68 71.32
CA GLU A 456 17.61 110.75 71.25
C GLU A 456 16.94 109.38 71.05
N LEU A 457 17.70 108.37 70.60
CA LEU A 457 17.20 107.01 70.35
C LEU A 457 17.82 106.01 71.34
N LYS A 458 17.03 105.59 72.33
CA LYS A 458 17.37 104.51 73.28
C LYS A 458 17.08 103.14 72.64
N TRP A 459 17.94 102.14 72.85
CA TRP A 459 17.82 100.80 72.27
C TRP A 459 17.75 99.71 73.33
N ILE A 460 16.96 98.66 73.07
CA ILE A 460 16.87 97.47 73.92
C ILE A 460 17.07 96.20 73.08
N CYS A 461 17.87 95.26 73.58
CA CYS A 461 18.07 93.99 72.89
C CYS A 461 16.79 93.14 72.92
N ARG A 462 16.59 92.32 71.88
CA ARG A 462 15.38 91.49 71.75
C ARG A 462 15.16 90.59 72.98
N LEU A 463 16.23 90.01 73.53
CA LEU A 463 16.16 89.15 74.72
C LEU A 463 15.68 89.90 75.97
N CYS A 464 16.24 91.07 76.28
CA CYS A 464 15.80 91.88 77.41
C CYS A 464 14.37 92.39 77.19
N SER A 465 14.05 92.85 75.98
CA SER A 465 12.69 93.25 75.62
C SER A 465 11.67 92.14 75.86
N ASP A 466 11.95 90.91 75.43
CA ASP A 466 11.04 89.77 75.59
C ASP A 466 10.87 89.36 77.05
N LYS A 467 11.92 89.47 77.86
CA LYS A 467 11.87 89.19 79.31
C LYS A 467 11.07 90.24 80.07
N ILE A 468 11.30 91.53 79.79
CA ILE A 468 10.57 92.63 80.43
C ILE A 468 9.10 92.61 80.03
N LYS A 469 8.77 92.33 78.76
CA LYS A 469 7.37 92.15 78.31
C LYS A 469 6.65 91.01 79.04
N LYS A 470 7.39 90.01 79.52
CA LYS A 470 6.89 88.88 80.32
C LYS A 470 6.96 89.15 81.83
N GLN A 471 7.25 90.38 82.25
CA GLN A 471 7.39 90.78 83.65
C GLN A 471 8.47 89.98 84.40
N GLN A 472 9.55 89.60 83.70
CA GLN A 472 10.69 88.89 84.27
C GLN A 472 11.96 89.73 84.17
N LEU A 473 12.80 89.67 85.22
CA LEU A 473 14.13 90.27 85.21
C LEU A 473 15.01 89.61 84.13
N PRO A 474 15.57 90.37 83.17
CA PRO A 474 16.51 89.81 82.22
C PRO A 474 17.76 89.27 82.95
N SER A 475 18.14 88.02 82.67
CA SER A 475 19.30 87.38 83.31
C SER A 475 20.63 88.09 83.08
N ARG A 476 20.71 88.89 82.02
CA ARG A 476 21.88 89.71 81.65
C ARG A 476 21.74 91.18 82.05
N ALA A 477 20.71 91.56 82.79
CA ALA A 477 20.55 92.94 83.22
C ALA A 477 21.74 93.34 84.11
N LEU A 478 22.27 94.55 83.92
CA LEU A 478 23.38 95.06 84.74
C LEU A 478 22.99 95.18 86.22
N LEU A 479 21.71 95.47 86.48
CA LEU A 479 21.15 95.46 87.84
C LEU A 479 21.20 94.10 88.53
N ASN A 480 21.18 92.99 87.78
CA ASN A 480 21.27 91.65 88.35
C ASN A 480 22.71 91.29 88.78
N LYS A 481 23.65 92.25 88.78
CA LYS A 481 25.08 92.06 89.10
C LYS A 481 25.76 90.89 88.37
N LEU A 482 25.20 90.46 87.24
CA LEU A 482 25.59 89.24 86.52
C LEU A 482 25.50 87.96 87.38
N GLU A 483 24.66 87.94 88.41
CA GLU A 483 24.43 86.77 89.25
C GLU A 483 23.95 85.59 88.39
N ILE A 484 24.73 84.52 88.44
CA ILE A 484 24.42 83.26 87.76
C ILE A 484 23.33 82.56 88.57
N CYS A 485 22.27 82.10 87.91
CA CYS A 485 21.28 81.24 88.54
C CYS A 485 21.96 80.10 89.30
N GLU A 486 21.49 79.79 90.51
CA GLU A 486 22.02 78.66 91.27
C GLU A 486 21.98 77.38 90.45
N ILE A 487 23.04 76.58 90.57
CA ILE A 487 23.12 75.29 89.88
C ILE A 487 21.93 74.44 90.33
N PRO A 488 21.09 73.94 89.39
CA PRO A 488 19.95 73.09 89.72
C PRO A 488 20.35 71.96 90.66
N ALA A 489 19.50 71.63 91.63
CA ALA A 489 19.82 70.67 92.70
C ALA A 489 20.22 69.29 92.14
N GLU A 490 19.68 68.93 90.98
CA GLU A 490 19.99 67.71 90.24
C GLU A 490 21.43 67.67 89.74
N LEU A 491 21.98 68.82 89.31
CA LEU A 491 23.35 68.93 88.79
C LEU A 491 24.39 69.14 89.90
N LYS A 492 23.95 69.59 91.08
CA LYS A 492 24.81 69.81 92.25
C LYS A 492 25.40 68.50 92.79
N LYS A 493 24.70 67.36 92.58
CA LYS A 493 25.08 66.02 93.04
C LYS A 493 26.04 65.25 92.11
N LEU A 494 26.38 65.80 90.94
CA LEU A 494 27.24 65.11 89.97
C LEU A 494 28.68 64.97 90.46
N ASN A 495 29.26 63.78 90.29
CA ASN A 495 30.67 63.52 90.57
C ASN A 495 31.58 64.15 89.49
N ASN A 496 32.86 64.39 89.79
CA ASN A 496 33.84 65.01 88.89
C ASN A 496 33.98 64.27 87.56
N LEU A 497 33.89 62.94 87.55
CA LEU A 497 33.92 62.15 86.32
C LEU A 497 32.69 62.41 85.44
N GLU A 498 31.50 62.47 86.04
CA GLU A 498 30.24 62.74 85.34
C GLU A 498 30.23 64.18 84.81
N LYS A 499 30.71 65.14 85.61
CA LYS A 499 30.91 66.53 85.18
C LYS A 499 31.83 66.59 83.95
N HIS A 500 32.93 65.83 83.94
CA HIS A 500 33.86 65.81 82.82
C HIS A 500 33.26 65.16 81.56
N LEU A 501 32.54 64.03 81.71
CA LEU A 501 31.85 63.36 80.61
C LEU A 501 30.74 64.23 79.99
N ILE A 502 29.99 64.95 80.84
CA ILE A 502 28.97 65.90 80.39
C ILE A 502 29.64 67.09 79.73
N ALA A 503 30.67 67.70 80.35
CA ALA A 503 31.38 68.86 79.82
C ALA A 503 31.99 68.60 78.44
N LEU A 504 32.55 67.41 78.20
CA LEU A 504 33.05 67.02 76.87
C LEU A 504 31.95 66.98 75.81
N ARG A 505 30.71 66.64 76.20
CA ARG A 505 29.55 66.57 75.31
C ARG A 505 28.82 67.90 75.16
N LEU A 506 28.92 68.82 76.13
CA LEU A 506 28.21 70.11 76.11
C LEU A 506 28.50 70.96 74.85
N PRO A 507 29.76 71.09 74.36
CA PRO A 507 30.02 71.79 73.11
C PRO A 507 29.31 71.13 71.92
N PHE A 508 29.37 69.80 71.82
CA PHE A 508 28.70 69.07 70.74
C PHE A 508 27.18 69.17 70.83
N MET A 509 26.60 69.08 72.03
CA MET A 509 25.16 69.28 72.23
C MET A 509 24.73 70.69 71.86
N LYS A 510 25.51 71.72 72.21
CA LYS A 510 25.26 73.10 71.79
C LYS A 510 25.36 73.24 70.26
N ILE A 511 26.38 72.67 69.61
CA ILE A 511 26.56 72.74 68.16
C ILE A 511 25.43 72.01 67.41
N VAL A 512 25.07 70.81 67.85
CA VAL A 512 23.96 70.03 67.25
C VAL A 512 22.63 70.78 67.40
N ASN A 513 22.38 71.38 68.56
CA ASN A 513 21.18 72.20 68.79
C ASN A 513 21.20 73.54 68.02
N LEU A 514 22.38 74.06 67.65
CA LEU A 514 22.50 75.23 66.77
C LEU A 514 22.21 74.87 65.30
N THR A 515 22.58 73.66 64.87
CA THR A 515 22.27 73.18 63.50
C THR A 515 20.79 72.85 63.27
N SER A 516 20.01 72.65 64.34
CA SER A 516 18.56 72.56 64.31
C SER A 516 17.85 73.91 64.53
N GLY A 517 18.54 75.02 64.22
CA GLY A 517 17.94 76.34 64.09
C GLY A 517 16.82 76.32 63.05
N LYS A 518 15.58 76.34 63.53
CA LYS A 518 14.34 76.43 62.77
C LYS A 518 14.46 77.40 61.59
N LEU A 519 14.39 76.85 60.38
CA LEU A 519 13.73 77.42 59.21
C LEU A 519 12.19 77.54 59.44
N SER A 520 11.73 77.89 60.64
CA SER A 520 10.31 77.84 61.02
C SER A 520 9.96 78.86 62.11
N SER A 521 9.50 80.02 61.63
CA SER A 521 8.50 80.95 62.20
C SER A 521 8.59 82.21 61.31
N ARG A 522 7.71 82.51 60.33
CA ARG A 522 6.26 82.75 60.45
C ARG A 522 5.87 83.44 61.74
#